data_AF-A0A3D5VFZ3-F1
#
_entry.id   AF-A0A3D5VFZ3-F1
#
_cell.length_a   1.000
_cell.length_b   1.000
_cell.length_c   1.000
_cell.angle_alpha   90.00
_cell.angle_beta   90.00
_cell.angle_gamma   90.00
#
_symmetry.space_group_name_H-M   'P 1'
#
loop_
_entity.id
_entity.type
_entity.pdbx_description
1 polymer ?
#
loop_
_entity_poly.entity_id
_entity_poly.type
_entity_poly.pdbx_seq_one_letter_code
_entity_poly.pdbx_strand_id
1 'polypeptide(L)'
;MLVISGAKSFAKYLIIPSGIITFLTDDWLDYIRLLDVKKLYGEWITSIFLISISILIVDLIVRVSDKIAKERETKKKLRAKEISLENLTRREREIVKKIFENDSAIFEANDASVCKLESMLVVFRPNISVGMASFSYTLQPWVSNYLKKHPDYLREDK
;
A
#
# COMPACT_ATOMS: atom_id res chain seq x y z
N MET A 1 12.56 -13.91 15.55
CA MET A 1 12.40 -13.45 14.14
C MET A 1 13.64 -13.69 13.26
N LEU A 2 14.86 -13.51 13.76
CA LEU A 2 16.09 -13.65 12.96
C LEU A 2 16.32 -15.07 12.42
N VAL A 3 16.03 -16.11 13.22
CA VAL A 3 16.15 -17.53 12.82
C VAL A 3 15.18 -17.88 11.69
N ILE A 4 13.94 -17.37 11.72
CA ILE A 4 12.93 -17.62 10.68
C ILE A 4 13.32 -16.90 9.37
N SER A 5 13.87 -15.69 9.47
CA SER A 5 14.38 -14.96 8.31
C SER A 5 15.60 -15.66 7.68
N GLY A 6 16.52 -16.17 8.50
CA GLY A 6 17.67 -16.97 8.06
C GLY A 6 17.25 -18.27 7.38
N ALA A 7 16.35 -19.04 8.00
CA ALA A 7 15.81 -20.28 7.44
C ALA A 7 15.08 -20.04 6.10
N LYS A 8 14.34 -18.93 5.98
CA LYS A 8 13.69 -18.53 4.73
C LYS A 8 14.70 -18.21 3.62
N SER A 9 15.74 -17.45 3.92
CA SER A 9 16.79 -17.15 2.94
C SER A 9 17.52 -18.41 2.50
N PHE A 10 17.84 -19.29 3.45
CA PHE A 10 18.49 -20.57 3.16
C PHE A 10 17.61 -21.50 2.31
N ALA A 11 16.32 -21.63 2.65
CA ALA A 11 15.35 -22.42 1.89
C ALA A 11 15.18 -21.93 0.43
N LYS A 12 15.24 -20.60 0.19
CA LYS A 12 15.20 -20.04 -1.17
C LYS A 12 16.38 -20.48 -2.03
N TYR A 13 17.58 -20.56 -1.45
CA TYR A 13 18.76 -20.98 -2.20
C TYR A 13 18.82 -22.49 -2.39
N LEU A 14 18.29 -23.27 -1.44
CA LEU A 14 18.26 -24.72 -1.53
C LEU A 14 17.21 -25.27 -2.48
N ILE A 15 16.06 -24.61 -2.64
CA ILE A 15 14.96 -25.15 -3.46
C ILE A 15 15.32 -25.28 -4.94
N ILE A 16 16.22 -24.43 -5.45
CA ILE A 16 16.63 -24.44 -6.86
C ILE A 16 17.45 -25.70 -7.17
N PRO A 17 18.61 -25.96 -6.53
CA PRO A 17 19.40 -27.16 -6.81
C PRO A 17 18.67 -28.45 -6.41
N SER A 18 17.95 -28.47 -5.27
CA SER A 18 17.21 -29.66 -4.85
C SER A 18 16.02 -29.94 -5.77
N GLY A 19 15.31 -28.91 -6.24
CA GLY A 19 14.22 -29.05 -7.20
C GLY A 19 14.70 -29.55 -8.56
N ILE A 20 15.86 -29.08 -9.03
CA ILE A 20 16.47 -29.58 -10.27
C ILE A 20 16.75 -31.08 -10.15
N ILE A 21 17.35 -31.53 -9.04
CA ILE A 21 17.68 -32.95 -8.85
C ILE A 21 16.42 -33.82 -8.70
N THR A 22 15.37 -33.32 -8.03
CA THR A 22 14.13 -34.06 -7.81
C THR A 22 13.24 -34.14 -9.06
N PHE A 23 13.14 -33.08 -9.87
CA PHE A 23 12.21 -33.01 -11.01
C PHE A 23 12.83 -33.29 -12.39
N LEU A 24 14.16 -33.23 -12.56
CA LEU A 24 14.76 -33.60 -13.86
C LEU A 24 14.66 -35.11 -14.12
N THR A 25 14.45 -35.42 -15.40
CA THR A 25 14.56 -36.79 -15.92
C THR A 25 16.00 -37.27 -15.90
N ASP A 26 16.17 -38.58 -15.83
CA ASP A 26 17.48 -39.20 -15.66
C ASP A 26 18.43 -38.88 -16.84
N ASP A 27 17.92 -38.75 -18.06
CA ASP A 27 18.72 -38.35 -19.24
C ASP A 27 19.37 -36.96 -19.09
N TRP A 28 18.65 -36.00 -18.52
CA TRP A 28 19.17 -34.65 -18.29
C TRP A 28 20.15 -34.61 -17.11
N LEU A 29 19.91 -35.44 -16.09
CA LEU A 29 20.79 -35.57 -14.93
C LEU A 29 22.12 -36.24 -15.29
N ASP A 30 22.11 -37.16 -16.24
CA ASP A 30 23.31 -37.80 -16.76
C ASP A 30 24.16 -36.79 -17.56
N TYR A 31 23.51 -35.96 -18.39
CA TYR A 31 24.18 -34.88 -19.14
C TYR A 31 24.92 -33.89 -18.23
N ILE A 32 24.36 -33.55 -17.07
CA ILE A 32 24.98 -32.66 -16.08
C ILE A 32 25.81 -33.41 -15.02
N ARG A 33 26.03 -34.72 -15.18
CA ARG A 33 26.80 -35.61 -14.29
C ARG A 33 26.31 -35.63 -12.83
N LEU A 34 25.01 -35.43 -12.62
CA LEU A 34 24.35 -35.46 -11.30
C LEU A 34 23.52 -36.73 -11.08
N LEU A 35 23.50 -37.65 -12.04
CA LEU A 35 22.75 -38.91 -11.93
C LEU A 35 23.21 -39.76 -10.73
N ASP A 36 24.51 -39.85 -10.50
CA ASP A 36 25.07 -40.60 -9.36
C ASP A 36 24.69 -39.98 -8.02
N VAL A 37 24.63 -38.64 -7.95
CA VAL A 37 24.21 -37.91 -6.74
C VAL A 37 22.74 -38.18 -6.44
N LYS A 38 21.87 -38.22 -7.47
CA LYS A 38 20.46 -38.58 -7.30
C LYS A 38 20.30 -40.03 -6.85
N LYS A 39 21.08 -40.97 -7.39
CA LYS A 39 21.02 -42.37 -6.98
C LYS A 39 21.47 -42.59 -5.54
N LEU A 40 22.49 -41.85 -5.08
CA LEU A 40 23.06 -42.04 -3.74
C LEU A 40 22.31 -41.25 -2.65
N TYR A 41 21.80 -40.06 -2.97
CA TYR A 41 21.22 -39.11 -2.00
C TYR A 41 19.79 -38.63 -2.34
N GLY A 42 19.16 -39.18 -3.37
CA GLY A 42 17.87 -38.70 -3.88
C GLY A 42 16.75 -38.62 -2.84
N GLU A 43 16.68 -39.60 -1.93
CA GLU A 43 15.69 -39.63 -0.84
C GLU A 43 15.87 -38.45 0.14
N TRP A 44 17.12 -38.17 0.53
CA TRP A 44 17.45 -37.06 1.43
C TRP A 44 17.24 -35.70 0.76
N ILE A 45 17.62 -35.56 -0.51
CA ILE A 45 17.45 -34.33 -1.31
C ILE A 45 15.96 -34.00 -1.45
N THR A 46 15.13 -35.01 -1.73
CA THR A 46 13.68 -34.84 -1.85
C THR A 46 13.05 -34.41 -0.52
N SER A 47 13.52 -34.97 0.61
CA SER A 47 13.04 -34.58 1.95
C SER A 47 13.38 -33.12 2.28
N ILE A 48 14.61 -32.68 1.99
CA ILE A 48 15.04 -31.28 2.17
C ILE A 48 14.24 -30.33 1.27
N PHE A 49 13.96 -30.75 0.04
CA PHE A 49 13.13 -30.00 -0.89
C PHE A 49 11.71 -29.81 -0.35
N LEU A 50 11.08 -30.87 0.16
CA LEU A 50 9.72 -30.81 0.74
C LEU A 50 9.61 -29.87 1.94
N ILE A 51 10.63 -29.87 2.81
CA ILE A 51 10.68 -28.94 3.95
C ILE A 51 10.85 -27.50 3.45
N SER A 52 11.74 -27.29 2.49
CA SER A 52 12.03 -25.96 1.93
C SER A 52 10.82 -25.35 1.20
N ILE A 53 10.11 -26.16 0.41
CA ILE A 53 8.92 -25.70 -0.32
C ILE A 53 7.77 -25.40 0.62
N SER A 54 7.59 -26.18 1.70
CA SER A 54 6.57 -25.91 2.73
C SER A 54 6.75 -24.53 3.36
N ILE A 55 7.98 -24.18 3.77
CA ILE A 55 8.31 -22.86 4.33
C ILE A 55 8.00 -21.74 3.32
N LEU A 56 8.34 -21.95 2.04
CA LEU A 56 8.09 -20.96 0.99
C LEU A 56 6.61 -20.79 0.68
N ILE A 57 5.82 -21.85 0.71
CA ILE A 57 4.37 -21.79 0.51
C ILE A 57 3.72 -20.96 1.61
N VAL A 58 4.05 -21.21 2.88
CA VAL A 58 3.52 -20.42 4.00
C VAL A 58 3.89 -18.94 3.85
N ASP A 59 5.14 -18.65 3.52
CA ASP A 59 5.61 -17.29 3.32
C ASP A 59 4.94 -16.58 2.13
N LEU A 60 4.65 -17.31 1.06
CA LEU A 60 3.89 -16.81 -0.08
C LEU A 60 2.47 -16.45 0.34
N ILE A 61 1.79 -17.33 1.08
CA ILE A 61 0.43 -17.12 1.58
C ILE A 61 0.36 -15.87 2.47
N VAL A 62 1.31 -15.72 3.41
CA VAL A 62 1.36 -14.54 4.29
C VAL A 62 1.55 -13.26 3.47
N ARG A 63 2.52 -13.24 2.55
CA ARG A 63 2.78 -12.06 1.70
C ARG A 63 1.59 -11.67 0.84
N VAL A 64 0.91 -12.65 0.24
CA VAL A 64 -0.28 -12.41 -0.57
C VAL A 64 -1.42 -11.87 0.31
N SER A 65 -1.63 -12.47 1.49
CA SER A 65 -2.67 -12.06 2.43
C SER A 65 -2.44 -10.63 2.94
N ASP A 66 -1.21 -10.29 3.32
CA ASP A 66 -0.86 -8.94 3.76
C ASP A 66 -1.04 -7.91 2.65
N LYS A 67 -0.69 -8.26 1.41
CA LYS A 67 -0.90 -7.37 0.26
C LYS A 67 -2.38 -7.08 0.04
N ILE A 68 -3.23 -8.12 0.06
CA ILE A 68 -4.67 -7.98 -0.10
C ILE A 68 -5.28 -7.20 1.07
N ALA A 69 -4.85 -7.47 2.31
CA ALA A 69 -5.32 -6.77 3.49
C ALA A 69 -4.97 -5.28 3.41
N LYS A 70 -3.72 -4.95 3.05
CA LYS A 70 -3.25 -3.57 2.90
C LYS A 70 -4.02 -2.82 1.81
N GLU A 71 -4.26 -3.43 0.66
CA GLU A 71 -5.08 -2.83 -0.41
C GLU A 71 -6.53 -2.56 0.06
N ARG A 72 -7.13 -3.49 0.81
CA ARG A 72 -8.46 -3.31 1.38
C ARG A 72 -8.49 -2.20 2.42
N GLU A 73 -7.51 -2.13 3.31
CA GLU A 73 -7.41 -1.06 4.30
C GLU A 73 -7.24 0.31 3.65
N THR A 74 -6.39 0.44 2.63
CA THR A 74 -6.21 1.69 1.89
C THR A 74 -7.53 2.13 1.25
N LYS A 75 -8.27 1.21 0.64
CA LYS A 75 -9.59 1.51 0.06
C LYS A 75 -10.62 1.92 1.14
N LYS A 76 -10.63 1.24 2.29
CA LYS A 76 -11.51 1.60 3.43
C LYS A 76 -11.19 2.98 3.97
N LYS A 77 -9.90 3.30 4.17
CA LYS A 77 -9.44 4.62 4.63
C LYS A 77 -9.81 5.72 3.65
N LEU A 78 -9.68 5.46 2.34
CA LEU A 78 -10.10 6.42 1.31
C LEU A 78 -11.61 6.68 1.37
N ARG A 79 -12.43 5.62 1.41
CA ARG A 79 -13.88 5.75 1.55
C ARG A 79 -14.30 6.49 2.82
N ALA A 80 -13.65 6.22 3.95
CA ALA A 80 -13.93 6.93 5.20
C ALA A 80 -13.63 8.44 5.07
N LYS A 81 -12.58 8.81 4.33
CA LYS A 81 -12.26 10.22 4.02
C LYS A 81 -13.28 10.84 3.08
N GLU A 82 -13.73 10.10 2.05
CA GLU A 82 -14.80 10.55 1.14
C GLU A 82 -16.11 10.80 1.89
N ILE A 83 -16.53 9.88 2.78
CA ILE A 83 -17.72 10.06 3.63
C ILE A 83 -17.57 11.26 4.56
N SER A 84 -16.38 11.47 5.13
CA SER A 84 -16.12 12.64 5.98
C SER A 84 -16.20 13.95 5.19
N LEU A 85 -15.77 13.93 3.92
CA LEU A 85 -15.94 15.04 2.99
C LEU A 85 -17.44 15.26 2.68
N GLU A 86 -18.22 14.21 2.47
CA GLU A 86 -19.66 14.34 2.22
C GLU A 86 -20.42 14.98 3.38
N ASN A 87 -19.97 14.75 4.62
CA ASN A 87 -20.57 15.28 5.85
C ASN A 87 -20.05 16.67 6.28
N LEU A 88 -19.39 17.41 5.38
CA LEU A 88 -18.97 18.78 5.69
C LEU A 88 -20.18 19.70 5.91
N THR A 89 -20.04 20.59 6.90
CA THR A 89 -20.99 21.67 7.16
C THR A 89 -20.99 22.68 6.01
N ARG A 90 -22.04 23.50 5.91
CA ARG A 90 -22.17 24.53 4.87
C ARG A 90 -20.95 25.46 4.78
N ARG A 91 -20.48 25.97 5.93
CA ARG A 91 -19.28 26.84 6.01
C ARG A 91 -18.01 26.14 5.52
N GLU A 92 -17.81 24.87 5.88
CA GLU A 92 -16.66 24.08 5.43
C GLU A 92 -16.71 23.83 3.92
N ARG A 93 -17.89 23.56 3.36
CA ARG A 93 -18.10 23.39 1.92
C ARG A 93 -17.81 24.69 1.16
N GLU A 94 -18.23 25.84 1.68
CA GLU A 94 -17.92 27.15 1.11
C GLU A 94 -16.42 27.42 1.08
N ILE A 95 -15.69 27.08 2.14
CA ILE A 95 -14.22 27.17 2.20
C ILE A 95 -13.58 26.28 1.12
N VAL A 96 -13.99 25.01 1.03
CA VAL A 96 -13.48 24.06 0.03
C VAL A 96 -13.77 24.54 -1.39
N LYS A 97 -14.98 25.05 -1.65
CA LYS A 97 -15.39 25.62 -2.94
C LYS A 97 -14.51 26.81 -3.32
N LYS A 98 -14.31 27.74 -2.39
CA LYS A 98 -13.46 28.92 -2.62
C LYS A 98 -12.02 28.55 -2.97
N ILE A 99 -11.45 27.54 -2.32
CA ILE A 99 -10.10 27.03 -2.65
C ILE A 99 -10.11 26.32 -4.01
N PHE A 100 -11.14 25.52 -4.31
CA PHE A 100 -11.26 24.79 -5.58
C PHE A 100 -11.33 25.73 -6.79
N GLU A 101 -12.06 26.84 -6.68
CA GLU A 101 -12.25 27.82 -7.76
C GLU A 101 -11.03 28.71 -7.99
N ASN A 102 -10.24 28.99 -6.95
CA ASN A 102 -9.10 29.93 -7.00
C ASN A 102 -7.73 29.23 -6.90
N ASP A 103 -7.69 27.89 -6.96
CA ASP A 103 -6.56 26.99 -6.64
C ASP A 103 -6.00 27.09 -5.19
N SER A 104 -6.13 28.26 -4.57
CA SER A 104 -5.75 28.57 -3.20
C SER A 104 -6.64 29.67 -2.62
N ALA A 105 -6.81 29.70 -1.30
CA ALA A 105 -7.45 30.82 -0.63
C ALA A 105 -6.83 31.10 0.73
N ILE A 106 -6.78 32.38 1.10
CA ILE A 106 -6.19 32.83 2.36
C ILE A 106 -7.24 32.79 3.46
N PHE A 107 -6.89 32.14 4.57
CA PHE A 107 -7.70 32.10 5.79
C PHE A 107 -6.83 32.31 7.02
N GLU A 108 -7.45 32.75 8.12
CA GLU A 108 -6.78 32.82 9.42
C GLU A 108 -6.59 31.43 10.00
N ALA A 109 -5.43 31.20 10.63
CA ALA A 109 -5.12 29.93 11.28
C ALA A 109 -6.03 29.61 12.48
N ASN A 110 -6.74 30.61 13.02
CA ASN A 110 -7.66 30.43 14.15
C ASN A 110 -9.10 30.10 13.72
N ASP A 111 -9.40 30.05 12.41
CA ASP A 111 -10.74 29.65 11.97
C ASP A 111 -10.95 28.16 12.25
N ALA A 112 -11.93 27.86 13.12
CA ALA A 112 -12.24 26.50 13.56
C ALA A 112 -12.62 25.56 12.39
N SER A 113 -13.28 26.07 11.34
CA SER A 113 -13.63 25.27 10.16
C SER A 113 -12.38 24.91 9.35
N VAL A 114 -11.42 25.83 9.26
CA VAL A 114 -10.15 25.60 8.55
C VAL A 114 -9.26 24.62 9.32
N CYS A 115 -9.15 24.79 10.64
CA CYS A 115 -8.45 23.84 11.53
C CYS A 115 -9.03 22.42 11.42
N LYS A 116 -10.37 22.31 11.39
CA LYS A 116 -11.03 21.01 11.22
C LYS A 116 -10.71 20.40 9.86
N LEU A 117 -10.82 21.17 8.77
CA LEU A 117 -10.47 20.70 7.42
C LEU A 117 -8.99 20.29 7.29
N GLU A 118 -8.08 21.00 7.97
CA GLU A 118 -6.64 20.67 8.01
C GLU A 118 -6.40 19.35 8.76
N SER A 119 -7.02 19.16 9.94
CA SER A 119 -6.94 17.91 10.69
C SER A 119 -7.53 16.70 9.96
N MET A 120 -8.53 16.93 9.10
CA MET A 120 -9.12 15.92 8.22
C MET A 120 -8.28 15.64 6.96
N LEU A 121 -7.16 16.34 6.77
CA LEU A 121 -6.32 16.28 5.57
C LEU A 121 -7.10 16.63 4.27
N VAL A 122 -8.09 17.51 4.38
CA VAL A 122 -8.86 18.02 3.22
C VAL A 122 -8.10 19.20 2.59
N VAL A 123 -7.63 20.12 3.44
CA VAL A 123 -6.80 21.26 3.05
C VAL A 123 -5.37 21.07 3.54
N PHE A 124 -4.44 21.72 2.86
CA PHE A 124 -3.03 21.79 3.21
C PHE A 124 -2.63 23.25 3.39
N ARG A 125 -1.80 23.50 4.40
CA ARG A 125 -1.23 24.80 4.72
C ARG A 125 0.28 24.78 4.50
N PRO A 126 0.85 25.79 3.81
CA PRO A 126 2.30 26.00 3.76
C PRO A 126 2.83 26.51 5.10
N ASN A 127 4.11 26.28 5.37
CA ASN A 127 4.75 26.74 6.61
C ASN A 127 4.98 28.25 6.66
N ILE A 128 4.82 28.95 5.54
CA ILE A 128 5.04 30.40 5.42
C ILE A 128 3.69 31.10 5.47
N SER A 129 3.56 32.08 6.37
CA SER A 129 2.37 32.93 6.46
C SER A 129 2.38 34.01 5.38
N VAL A 130 1.20 34.37 4.88
CA VAL A 130 1.02 35.48 3.91
C VAL A 130 0.79 36.81 4.65
N GLY A 131 0.64 36.76 5.98
CA GLY A 131 0.51 37.90 6.89
C GLY A 131 0.81 37.47 8.32
N MET A 132 0.24 38.14 9.32
CA MET A 132 0.49 37.82 10.74
C MET A 132 0.07 36.39 11.12
N ALA A 133 -1.22 36.07 10.98
CA ALA A 133 -1.79 34.75 11.34
C ALA A 133 -2.59 34.10 10.20
N SER A 134 -2.40 34.58 8.96
CA SER A 134 -3.13 34.09 7.78
C SER A 134 -2.23 33.25 6.88
N PHE A 135 -2.76 32.15 6.39
CA PHE A 135 -2.06 31.20 5.53
C PHE A 135 -2.86 30.96 4.24
N SER A 136 -2.14 30.69 3.16
CA SER A 136 -2.74 30.30 1.88
C SER A 136 -3.00 28.81 1.87
N TYR A 137 -4.27 28.40 1.99
CA TYR A 137 -4.65 26.99 2.00
C TYR A 137 -4.89 26.48 0.58
N THR A 138 -4.49 25.24 0.32
CA THR A 138 -4.74 24.52 -0.93
C THR A 138 -5.45 23.21 -0.67
N LEU A 139 -6.16 22.67 -1.65
CA LEU A 139 -6.78 21.36 -1.53
C LEU A 139 -5.74 20.24 -1.67
N GLN A 140 -5.90 19.18 -0.88
CA GLN A 140 -5.10 17.98 -1.10
C GLN A 140 -5.46 17.29 -2.42
N PRO A 141 -4.51 16.61 -3.09
CA PRO A 141 -4.74 16.01 -4.41
C PRO A 141 -5.93 15.05 -4.47
N TRP A 142 -6.20 14.30 -3.39
CA TRP A 142 -7.32 13.37 -3.32
C TRP A 142 -8.68 14.08 -3.32
N VAL A 143 -8.77 15.26 -2.67
CA VAL A 143 -9.96 16.10 -2.63
C VAL A 143 -10.22 16.71 -4.00
N SER A 144 -9.19 17.30 -4.61
CA SER A 144 -9.30 17.88 -5.96
C SER A 144 -9.74 16.83 -6.98
N ASN A 145 -9.21 15.61 -6.88
CA ASN A 145 -9.62 14.50 -7.75
C ASN A 145 -11.06 14.03 -7.49
N TYR A 146 -11.50 14.01 -6.23
CA TYR A 146 -12.87 13.68 -5.86
C TYR A 146 -13.86 14.74 -6.40
N LEU A 147 -13.58 16.02 -6.18
CA LEU A 147 -14.43 17.13 -6.65
C LEU A 147 -14.52 17.18 -8.18
N LYS A 148 -13.43 16.87 -8.90
CA LYS A 148 -13.44 16.74 -10.37
C LYS A 148 -14.33 15.60 -10.86
N LYS A 149 -14.45 14.51 -10.11
CA LYS A 149 -15.33 13.37 -10.42
C LYS A 149 -16.78 13.61 -10.02
N HIS A 150 -17.00 14.46 -9.02
CA HIS A 150 -18.33 14.79 -8.48
C HIS A 150 -18.57 16.31 -8.55
N PRO A 151 -18.71 16.91 -9.75
CA PRO A 151 -18.87 18.35 -9.91
C PRO A 151 -20.14 18.89 -9.25
N ASP A 152 -21.15 18.04 -9.07
CA ASP A 152 -22.42 18.41 -8.44
C ASP A 152 -22.30 18.62 -6.92
N TYR A 153 -21.23 18.11 -6.29
CA TYR A 153 -20.98 18.28 -4.85
C TYR A 153 -20.83 19.76 -4.45
N LEU A 154 -20.34 20.61 -5.35
CA LEU A 154 -20.15 22.05 -5.14
C LEU A 154 -21.30 22.91 -5.67
N ARG A 155 -22.31 22.31 -6.32
CA ARG A 155 -23.35 23.03 -7.07
C ARG A 155 -24.62 23.36 -6.29
N GLU A 156 -24.87 22.78 -5.11
CA GLU A 156 -26.16 22.99 -4.45
C GLU A 156 -26.12 23.76 -3.13
N ASP A 157 -26.80 24.89 -3.19
CA ASP A 157 -27.53 25.58 -2.13
C ASP A 157 -28.63 24.66 -1.55
N LYS A 158 -28.25 23.71 -0.69
CA LYS A 158 -29.19 23.01 0.20
C LYS A 158 -29.03 23.51 1.64
#